data_AF-A0A366HDC4-F1
#
_entry.id   AF-A0A366HDC4-F1
#
_cell.length_a   1.000
_cell.length_b   1.000
_cell.length_c   1.000
_cell.angle_alpha   90.00
_cell.angle_beta   90.00
_cell.angle_gamma   90.00
#
_symmetry.space_group_name_H-M   'P 1'
#
loop_
_entity.id
_entity.type
_entity.pdbx_description
1 polymer ?
#
loop_
_entity_poly.entity_id
_entity_poly.type
_entity_poly.pdbx_seq_one_letter_code
_entity_poly.pdbx_strand_id
1 'polypeptide(L)'
;MTLIEVLTVMCIIGLLTAIAVPQISALASGNAQEIRHRRNAQELAAVCATAEAAGLKFVAANDLEQSIRNIIKGGTPAAGPFQGKGFGVQGLLEEDVQGVQRYLSLRDGRLIYDSSGEMAAAKQ
;
A
#
# COMPACT_ATOMS: atom_id res chain seq x y z
N MET A 1 -44.85 -5.20 -25.32
CA MET A 1 -43.41 -5.48 -25.52
C MET A 1 -43.30 -6.58 -26.55
N THR A 2 -42.67 -6.31 -27.69
CA THR A 2 -42.58 -7.29 -28.80
C THR A 2 -41.29 -8.11 -28.71
N LEU A 3 -41.25 -9.28 -29.36
CA LEU A 3 -40.05 -10.12 -29.40
C LEU A 3 -38.86 -9.36 -30.01
N ILE A 4 -39.08 -8.61 -31.09
CA ILE A 4 -38.03 -7.87 -31.76
C ILE A 4 -37.48 -6.73 -30.90
N GLU A 5 -38.33 -6.12 -30.08
CA GLU A 5 -37.96 -5.07 -29.13
C GLU A 5 -37.10 -5.65 -28.00
N VAL A 6 -37.44 -6.82 -27.46
CA VAL A 6 -36.60 -7.54 -26.47
C VAL A 6 -35.24 -7.92 -27.09
N LEU A 7 -35.22 -8.44 -28.33
CA LEU A 7 -34.00 -8.84 -29.02
C LEU A 7 -33.06 -7.64 -29.29
N THR A 8 -33.64 -6.52 -29.70
CA THR A 8 -32.89 -5.28 -29.95
C THR A 8 -32.27 -4.75 -28.65
N VAL A 9 -33.02 -4.78 -27.55
CA VAL A 9 -32.52 -4.37 -26.23
C VAL A 9 -31.38 -5.28 -25.76
N MET A 10 -31.52 -6.60 -25.89
CA MET A 10 -30.45 -7.54 -25.51
C MET A 10 -29.19 -7.36 -26.36
N CYS A 11 -29.33 -7.08 -27.67
CA CYS A 11 -28.19 -6.79 -28.53
C CYS A 11 -27.46 -5.49 -28.12
N ILE A 12 -28.21 -4.43 -27.81
CA ILE A 12 -27.63 -3.15 -27.41
C ILE A 12 -26.92 -3.28 -26.07
N ILE A 13 -27.56 -3.92 -25.07
CA ILE A 13 -26.93 -4.14 -23.75
C ILE A 13 -25.67 -4.99 -23.90
N GLY A 14 -25.70 -6.07 -24.70
CA GLY A 14 -24.54 -6.93 -24.95
C GLY A 14 -23.38 -6.17 -25.61
N LEU A 15 -23.67 -5.25 -26.54
CA LEU A 15 -22.65 -4.41 -27.16
C LEU A 15 -22.05 -3.40 -26.16
N LEU A 16 -22.90 -2.76 -25.34
CA LEU A 16 -22.46 -1.79 -24.34
C LEU A 16 -21.61 -2.46 -23.25
N THR A 17 -22.02 -3.63 -22.76
CA THR A 17 -21.25 -4.36 -21.73
C THR A 17 -19.94 -4.89 -22.28
N ALA A 18 -19.87 -5.31 -23.54
CA ALA A 18 -18.63 -5.75 -24.19
C ALA A 18 -17.55 -4.65 -24.21
N ILE A 19 -17.93 -3.38 -24.33
CA ILE A 19 -16.99 -2.25 -24.31
C ILE A 19 -16.67 -1.81 -22.88
N ALA A 20 -17.69 -1.73 -22.01
CA ALA A 20 -17.54 -1.16 -20.68
C ALA A 20 -16.82 -2.07 -19.68
N VAL A 21 -17.03 -3.39 -19.75
CA VAL A 21 -16.48 -4.34 -18.76
C VAL A 21 -14.95 -4.42 -18.80
N PRO A 22 -14.28 -4.55 -19.98
CA PRO A 22 -12.82 -4.57 -20.04
C PRO A 22 -12.19 -3.28 -19.50
N GLN A 23 -12.82 -2.12 -19.74
CA GLN A 23 -12.32 -0.82 -19.32
C GLN A 23 -12.35 -0.66 -17.79
N ILE A 24 -13.43 -1.10 -17.13
CA ILE A 24 -13.53 -1.10 -15.66
C ILE A 24 -12.55 -2.11 -15.04
N SER A 25 -12.42 -3.30 -15.63
CA SER A 25 -11.46 -4.31 -15.17
C SER A 25 -10.02 -3.81 -15.25
N ALA A 26 -9.64 -3.13 -16.36
CA ALA A 26 -8.30 -2.60 -16.53
C ALA A 26 -7.94 -1.51 -15.50
N LEU A 27 -8.92 -0.66 -15.14
CA LEU A 27 -8.75 0.37 -14.10
C LEU A 27 -8.60 -0.24 -12.69
N ALA A 28 -9.36 -1.30 -12.41
CA ALA A 28 -9.35 -1.95 -11.11
C ALA A 28 -8.06 -2.76 -10.84
N SER A 29 -7.44 -3.33 -11.87
CA SER A 29 -6.35 -4.30 -11.68
C SER A 29 -4.94 -3.69 -11.66
N GLY A 30 -4.63 -2.75 -12.56
CA GLY A 30 -3.26 -2.23 -12.70
C GLY A 30 -2.98 -0.99 -11.87
N ASN A 31 -3.68 0.11 -12.18
CA ASN A 31 -3.40 1.43 -11.64
C ASN A 31 -3.85 1.58 -10.18
N ALA A 32 -4.97 0.95 -9.81
CA ALA A 32 -5.49 1.03 -8.45
C ALA A 32 -4.52 0.38 -7.45
N GLN A 33 -3.90 -0.74 -7.82
CA GLN A 33 -2.98 -1.46 -6.95
C GLN A 33 -1.67 -0.68 -6.75
N GLU A 34 -1.16 -0.04 -7.79
CA GLU A 34 0.03 0.82 -7.69
C GLU A 34 -0.22 2.06 -6.80
N ILE A 35 -1.38 2.70 -6.95
CA ILE A 35 -1.78 3.82 -6.09
C ILE A 35 -1.90 3.38 -4.63
N ARG A 36 -2.48 2.20 -4.38
CA ARG A 36 -2.55 1.61 -3.03
C ARG A 36 -1.16 1.38 -2.45
N HIS A 37 -0.23 0.80 -3.22
CA HIS A 37 1.14 0.58 -2.76
C HIS A 37 1.86 1.89 -2.41
N ARG A 38 1.74 2.92 -3.25
CA ARG A 38 2.31 4.25 -2.97
C ARG A 38 1.73 4.85 -1.69
N ARG A 39 0.40 4.80 -1.51
CA ARG A 39 -0.27 5.31 -0.31
C ARG A 39 0.20 4.58 0.95
N ASN A 40 0.26 3.25 0.89
CA ASN A 40 0.68 2.42 2.02
C ASN A 40 2.16 2.67 2.37
N ALA A 41 3.02 2.85 1.37
CA ALA A 41 4.42 3.21 1.58
C ALA A 41 4.58 4.56 2.29
N GLN A 42 3.81 5.58 1.86
CA GLN A 42 3.80 6.89 2.52
C GLN A 42 3.33 6.78 3.97
N GLU A 43 2.27 6.02 4.22
CA GLU A 43 1.75 5.79 5.56
C GLU A 43 2.77 5.10 6.47
N LEU A 44 3.45 4.05 5.98
CA LEU A 44 4.51 3.37 6.72
C LEU A 44 5.67 4.31 7.08
N ALA A 45 6.14 5.12 6.14
CA ALA A 45 7.22 6.07 6.40
C ALA A 45 6.79 7.12 7.45
N ALA A 46 5.56 7.65 7.35
CA ALA A 46 5.03 8.61 8.31
C ALA A 46 4.86 8.01 9.71
N VAL A 47 4.31 6.80 9.80
CA VAL A 47 4.14 6.08 11.08
C VAL A 47 5.50 5.72 11.68
N CYS A 48 6.47 5.30 10.88
CA CYS A 48 7.82 5.01 11.37
C CYS A 48 8.48 6.27 11.95
N ALA A 49 8.44 7.39 11.23
CA ALA A 49 9.03 8.65 11.70
C ALA A 49 8.36 9.17 12.99
N THR A 50 7.03 9.06 13.09
CA THR A 50 6.30 9.45 14.30
C THR A 50 6.55 8.52 15.47
N ALA A 51 6.65 7.20 15.23
CA ALA A 51 6.99 6.23 16.25
C ALA A 51 8.43 6.42 16.77
N GLU A 52 9.39 6.71 15.89
CA GLU A 52 10.76 7.04 16.26
C GLU A 52 10.82 8.28 17.16
N ALA A 53 10.05 9.33 16.84
CA ALA A 53 9.92 10.51 17.69
C ALA A 53 9.28 10.19 19.06
N ALA A 54 8.43 9.16 19.12
CA ALA A 54 7.85 8.64 20.35
C ALA A 54 8.78 7.66 21.11
N GLY A 55 9.97 7.37 20.58
CA GLY A 55 10.96 6.48 21.18
C GLY A 55 10.82 4.99 20.82
N LEU A 56 9.96 4.66 19.85
CA LEU A 56 9.84 3.31 19.28
C LEU A 56 10.73 3.16 18.05
N LYS A 57 11.51 2.08 18.00
CA LYS A 57 12.31 1.74 16.80
C LYS A 57 11.70 0.53 16.10
N PHE A 58 11.16 0.76 14.91
CA PHE A 58 10.68 -0.32 14.04
C PHE A 58 11.70 -0.75 12.98
N VAL A 59 12.64 0.12 12.63
CA VAL A 59 13.68 -0.17 11.64
C VAL A 59 14.63 -1.26 12.16
N ALA A 60 14.65 -2.39 11.46
CA ALA A 60 15.62 -3.46 11.63
C ALA A 60 16.90 -3.13 10.83
N ALA A 61 18.07 -3.52 11.35
CA ALA A 61 19.36 -3.19 10.73
C ALA A 61 19.47 -3.78 9.32
N ASN A 62 19.45 -2.91 8.30
CA ASN A 62 19.53 -3.25 6.87
C ASN A 62 18.50 -4.26 6.36
N ASP A 63 17.39 -4.45 7.09
CA ASP A 63 16.32 -5.34 6.69
C ASP A 63 15.03 -4.56 6.50
N LEU A 64 14.80 -4.15 5.25
CA LEU A 64 13.61 -3.36 4.87
C LEU A 64 12.32 -4.17 5.07
N GLU A 65 12.35 -5.46 4.74
CA GLU A 65 11.17 -6.31 4.88
C GLU A 65 10.79 -6.49 6.34
N GLN A 66 11.76 -6.79 7.19
CA GLN A 66 11.53 -6.91 8.62
C GLN A 66 11.11 -5.59 9.25
N SER A 67 11.65 -4.46 8.77
CA SER A 67 11.22 -3.12 9.19
C SER A 67 9.74 -2.88 8.88
N ILE A 68 9.28 -3.24 7.68
CA ILE A 68 7.87 -3.13 7.29
C ILE A 68 7.00 -4.03 8.17
N ARG A 69 7.40 -5.30 8.36
CA ARG A 69 6.66 -6.25 9.22
C ARG A 69 6.58 -5.78 10.68
N ASN A 70 7.62 -5.15 11.20
CA ASN A 70 7.61 -4.55 12.54
C ASN A 70 6.59 -3.42 12.65
N ILE A 71 6.44 -2.57 11.61
CA ILE A 71 5.45 -1.48 11.59
C ILE A 71 4.02 -2.04 11.44
N ILE A 72 3.82 -3.09 10.65
CA ILE A 72 2.52 -3.77 10.50
C ILE A 72 2.09 -4.40 11.84
N LYS A 73 3.02 -5.10 12.50
CA LYS A 73 2.78 -5.66 13.84
C LYS A 73 2.47 -4.55 14.86
N GLY A 74 3.10 -3.40 14.68
CA GLY A 74 2.95 -2.24 15.55
C GLY A 74 3.63 -2.41 16.90
N GLY A 75 3.56 -1.36 17.71
CA GLY A 75 4.17 -1.33 19.03
C GLY A 75 3.64 -0.17 19.87
N THR A 76 3.95 -0.22 21.17
CA THR A 76 3.60 0.83 22.14
C THR A 76 4.87 1.29 22.87
N PRO A 77 5.11 2.61 23.01
CA PRO A 77 6.24 3.09 23.78
C PRO A 77 6.06 2.69 25.25
N ALA A 78 7.12 2.15 25.85
CA ALA A 78 7.12 1.75 27.26
C ALA A 78 7.23 2.94 28.23
N ALA A 79 7.71 4.10 27.74
CA ALA A 79 7.95 5.29 28.54
C ALA A 79 7.78 6.58 27.70
N GLY A 80 7.74 7.73 28.37
CA GLY A 80 7.61 9.05 27.75
C GLY A 80 6.16 9.51 27.54
N PRO A 81 5.95 10.69 26.92
CA PRO A 81 4.63 11.31 26.78
C PRO A 81 3.65 10.51 25.92
N PHE A 82 4.15 9.54 25.13
CA PHE A 82 3.35 8.66 24.28
C PHE A 82 3.19 7.24 24.87
N GLN A 83 3.49 7.05 26.16
CA GLN A 83 3.38 5.75 26.81
C GLN A 83 1.97 5.16 26.61
N GLY A 84 1.92 3.89 26.20
CA GLY A 84 0.66 3.17 25.96
C GLY A 84 -0.11 3.58 24.70
N LYS A 85 0.39 4.53 23.89
CA LYS A 85 -0.18 4.82 22.56
C LYS A 85 0.33 3.82 21.54
N GLY A 86 -0.58 3.23 20.76
CA GLY A 86 -0.24 2.29 19.70
C GLY A 86 0.24 3.02 18.45
N PHE A 87 1.35 2.56 17.89
CA PHE A 87 1.88 2.98 16.59
C PHE A 87 1.96 1.76 15.68
N GLY A 88 1.45 1.91 14.46
CA GLY A 88 1.46 0.86 13.45
C GLY A 88 0.50 1.20 12.32
N VAL A 89 0.73 0.59 11.16
CA VAL A 89 -0.17 0.74 10.00
C VAL A 89 -1.15 -0.41 10.04
N GLN A 90 -2.45 -0.10 9.99
CA GLN A 90 -3.52 -1.10 9.97
C GLN A 90 -3.98 -1.38 8.54
N GLY A 91 -4.29 -2.65 8.25
CA GLY A 91 -4.89 -3.04 6.98
C GLY A 91 -3.90 -3.20 5.81
N LEU A 92 -2.59 -3.19 6.08
CA LEU A 92 -1.61 -3.64 5.10
C LEU A 92 -1.54 -5.18 5.11
N LEU A 93 -1.87 -5.81 3.99
CA LEU A 93 -1.82 -7.26 3.84
C LEU A 93 -0.40 -7.72 3.50
N GLU A 94 -0.06 -8.94 3.86
CA GLU A 94 1.27 -9.51 3.59
C GLU A 94 1.61 -9.55 2.09
N GLU A 95 0.59 -9.73 1.25
CA GLU A 95 0.70 -9.71 -0.22
C GLU A 95 1.10 -8.33 -0.77
N ASP A 96 0.78 -7.24 -0.06
CA ASP A 96 1.10 -5.88 -0.49
C ASP A 96 2.54 -5.48 -0.11
N VAL A 97 3.22 -6.24 0.75
CA VAL A 97 4.57 -5.90 1.27
C VAL A 97 5.57 -5.75 0.14
N GLN A 98 5.60 -6.70 -0.82
CA GLN A 98 6.52 -6.62 -1.96
C GLN A 98 6.24 -5.42 -2.87
N GLY A 99 4.97 -5.07 -3.07
CA GLY A 99 4.59 -3.90 -3.87
C GLY A 99 4.98 -2.59 -3.21
N VAL A 100 4.86 -2.53 -1.89
CA VAL A 100 5.19 -1.37 -1.06
C VAL A 100 6.70 -1.17 -0.89
N GLN A 101 7.48 -2.25 -0.81
CA GLN A 101 8.95 -2.21 -0.75
C GLN A 101 9.59 -1.41 -1.91
N ARG A 102 8.96 -1.39 -3.08
CA ARG A 102 9.44 -0.62 -4.25
C ARG A 102 9.44 0.89 -4.04
N TYR A 103 8.65 1.37 -3.09
CA TYR A 103 8.52 2.79 -2.77
C TYR A 103 9.13 3.15 -1.42
N LEU A 104 9.94 2.26 -0.85
CA LEU A 104 10.57 2.46 0.46
C LEU A 104 12.08 2.23 0.36
N SER A 105 12.83 3.10 1.02
CA SER A 105 14.28 3.00 1.15
C SER A 105 14.69 3.14 2.60
N LEU A 106 15.67 2.34 3.03
CA LEU A 106 16.38 2.57 4.29
C LEU A 106 17.57 3.50 4.02
N ARG A 107 17.61 4.65 4.71
CA ARG A 107 18.76 5.57 4.68
C ARG A 107 19.08 6.03 6.10
N ASP A 108 20.34 5.86 6.51
CA ASP A 108 20.80 6.21 7.86
C ASP A 108 19.94 5.59 8.99
N GLY A 109 19.46 4.36 8.80
CA GLY A 109 18.60 3.69 9.77
C GLY A 109 17.18 4.26 9.88
N ARG A 110 16.74 5.06 8.90
CA ARG A 110 15.38 5.61 8.81
C ARG A 110 14.66 5.05 7.59
N LEU A 111 13.37 4.82 7.74
CA LEU A 111 12.49 4.42 6.64
C LEU A 111 11.99 5.66 5.88
N ILE A 112 12.33 5.77 4.60
CA ILE A 112 11.99 6.92 3.76
C ILE A 112 11.14 6.46 2.57
N TYR A 113 10.08 7.20 2.27
CA TYR A 113 9.30 7.02 1.04
C TYR A 113 10.06 7.53 -0.18
N ASP A 114 10.18 6.69 -1.21
CA ASP A 114 10.79 7.03 -2.49
C ASP A 114 9.72 7.00 -3.59
N SER A 115 9.42 8.16 -4.19
CA SER A 115 8.41 8.28 -5.24
C SER A 115 8.84 7.70 -6.59
N SER A 116 10.11 7.31 -6.72
CA SER A 116 10.69 6.80 -7.97
C SER A 116 10.22 5.38 -8.29
N GLY A 117 9.83 4.60 -7.28
CA GLY A 117 9.33 3.23 -7.46
C GLY A 117 10.38 2.21 -7.92
N GLU A 118 11.66 2.59 -7.94
CA GLU A 118 12.76 1.66 -8.16
C GLU A 118 12.97 0.85 -6.89
N MET A 119 13.09 -0.49 -7.01
CA MET A 119 13.45 -1.33 -5.87
C MET A 119 14.70 -0.74 -5.22
N ALA A 120 14.55 -0.29 -3.97
CA ALA A 120 15.64 0.28 -3.22
C ALA A 120 16.73 -0.77 -3.07
N ALA A 121 17.77 -0.64 -3.88
CA ALA A 121 19.02 -1.35 -3.64
C ALA A 121 19.51 -0.88 -2.28
N ALA A 122 19.61 -1.80 -1.32
CA ALA A 122 20.32 -1.58 -0.08
C ALA A 122 21.76 -1.20 -0.45
N LYS A 123 22.03 0.10 -0.56
CA LYS A 123 23.37 0.60 -0.87
C LYS A 123 24.20 0.43 0.40
N GLN A 124 25.17 -0.46 0.29
CA GLN A 124 26.21 -0.80 1.26
C GLN A 124 26.98 0.44 1.74
#